data_AF-A0A7H9DPG5-F1
#
_entry.id   AF-A0A7H9DPG5-F1
#
_cell.length_a   1.000
_cell.length_b   1.000
_cell.length_c   1.000
_cell.angle_alpha   90.00
_cell.angle_beta   90.00
_cell.angle_gamma   90.00
#
_symmetry.space_group_name_H-M   'P 1'
#
loop_
_entity.id
_entity.type
_entity.pdbx_description
1 polymer ?
#
loop_
_entity_poly.entity_id
_entity_poly.type
_entity_poly.pdbx_seq_one_letter_code
_entity_poly.pdbx_strand_id
1 'polypeptide(L)'
;MNFDELQKQWDNQSSDEVKIDPNLELNQEANTIIDKVRKTLKQEFYFQLLGLLFLYTFPFLFDANTPTIWWTLLCVSLTFLVPFIYVFKFYKRSYHLEYNSLKNINWFYFNYKSAIDIYSIYSYMICILMLMIIGVSYIQHPNSLQFEYKFQFYLYIFLTLFFYVLICVLLLKWWISTYYKKNLVELENILHQLEE
;
A
#
# COMPACT_ATOMS: atom_id res chain seq x y z
N MET A 1 36.02 44.83 22.90
CA MET A 1 36.33 43.57 22.19
C MET A 1 36.74 43.95 20.78
N ASN A 2 37.95 43.57 20.38
CA ASN A 2 38.53 43.92 19.09
C ASN A 2 38.04 42.91 18.04
N PHE A 3 37.40 43.37 16.97
CA PHE A 3 36.94 42.49 15.89
C PHE A 3 38.11 41.73 15.23
N ASP A 4 39.29 42.35 15.19
CA ASP A 4 40.51 41.73 14.66
C ASP A 4 41.00 40.54 15.50
N GLU A 5 40.72 40.52 16.81
CA GLU A 5 41.02 39.38 17.67
C GLU A 5 40.06 38.22 17.41
N LEU A 6 38.78 38.51 17.18
CA LEU A 6 37.77 37.50 16.84
C LEU A 6 38.09 36.86 15.48
N GLN A 7 38.51 37.66 14.49
CA GLN A 7 38.90 37.16 13.19
C GLN A 7 40.14 36.27 13.28
N LYS A 8 41.16 36.68 14.04
CA LYS A 8 42.35 35.84 14.29
C LYS A 8 42.04 34.55 15.05
N GLN A 9 41.05 34.55 15.94
CA GLN A 9 40.62 33.33 16.63
C GLN A 9 39.86 32.39 15.70
N TRP A 10 39.07 32.93 14.77
CA TRP A 10 38.36 32.16 13.75
C TRP A 10 39.32 31.54 12.72
N ASP A 11 40.31 32.31 12.26
CA ASP A 11 41.32 31.85 11.29
C ASP A 11 42.33 30.86 11.92
N ASN A 12 42.52 30.89 13.24
CA ASN A 12 43.38 29.96 13.99
C ASN A 12 42.64 28.72 14.54
N GLN A 13 41.33 28.59 14.33
CA GLN A 13 40.69 27.29 14.52
C GLN A 13 41.21 26.38 13.41
N SER A 14 41.95 25.34 13.79
CA SER A 14 42.32 24.28 12.87
C SER A 14 41.07 23.83 12.15
N SER A 15 41.14 23.85 10.82
CA SER A 15 40.20 23.17 9.92
C SER A 15 40.36 21.66 10.06
N ASP A 16 40.39 21.16 11.30
CA ASP A 16 40.12 19.77 11.59
C ASP A 16 38.74 19.54 11.00
N GLU A 17 38.75 18.92 9.82
CA GLU A 17 37.59 18.52 9.04
C GLU A 17 36.51 18.16 10.04
N VAL A 18 35.41 18.92 10.03
CA VAL A 18 34.19 18.52 10.71
C VAL A 18 33.95 17.10 10.21
N LYS A 19 34.25 16.10 11.05
CA LYS A 19 34.03 14.70 10.74
C LYS A 19 32.52 14.52 10.74
N ILE A 20 31.90 14.91 9.63
CA ILE A 20 30.51 14.60 9.36
C ILE A 20 30.48 13.09 9.43
N ASP A 21 29.76 12.58 10.43
CA ASP A 21 29.54 11.15 10.57
C ASP A 21 28.99 10.66 9.22
N PRO A 22 29.67 9.74 8.51
CA PRO A 22 29.21 9.24 7.22
C PRO A 22 27.79 8.65 7.30
N ASN A 23 27.36 8.24 8.49
CA ASN A 23 26.01 7.76 8.74
C ASN A 23 24.95 8.88 8.73
N LEU A 24 25.35 10.15 8.83
CA LEU A 24 24.41 11.27 8.87
C LEU A 24 23.71 11.48 7.53
N GLU A 25 24.43 11.33 6.41
CA GLU A 25 23.86 11.38 5.06
C GLU A 25 22.93 10.19 4.81
N LEU A 26 23.34 8.98 5.18
CA LEU A 26 22.53 7.76 5.06
C LEU A 26 21.24 7.84 5.90
N ASN A 27 21.31 8.39 7.11
CA ASN A 27 20.15 8.63 7.96
C ASN A 27 19.19 9.68 7.34
N GLN A 28 19.71 10.73 6.70
CA GLN A 28 18.88 11.72 5.99
C GLN A 28 18.21 11.12 4.76
N GLU A 29 18.91 10.26 4.02
CA GLU A 29 18.36 9.55 2.86
C GLU A 29 17.25 8.57 3.29
N ALA A 30 17.48 7.79 4.35
CA ALA A 30 16.47 6.91 4.95
C ALA A 30 15.21 7.67 5.34
N ASN A 31 15.36 8.84 5.99
CA ASN A 31 14.25 9.71 6.36
C ASN A 31 13.43 10.17 5.15
N THR A 32 14.11 10.53 4.06
CA THR A 32 13.46 10.97 2.82
C THR A 32 12.62 9.85 2.21
N ILE A 33 13.11 8.61 2.23
CA ILE A 33 12.37 7.44 1.73
C ILE A 33 11.19 7.11 2.65
N ILE A 34 11.38 7.18 3.96
CA ILE A 34 10.32 6.98 4.95
C ILE A 34 9.18 7.98 4.72
N ASP A 35 9.49 9.25 4.44
CA ASP A 35 8.50 10.27 4.12
C ASP A 35 7.77 10.00 2.80
N LYS A 36 8.45 9.49 1.77
CA LYS A 36 7.80 8.99 0.54
C LYS A 36 6.82 7.86 0.86
N VAL A 37 7.23 6.88 1.66
CA VAL A 37 6.38 5.76 2.08
C VAL A 37 5.14 6.26 2.84
N ARG A 38 5.30 7.19 3.78
CA ARG A 38 4.17 7.81 4.50
C ARG A 38 3.20 8.50 3.56
N LYS A 39 3.70 9.22 2.55
CA LYS A 39 2.88 9.87 1.54
C LYS A 39 2.09 8.85 0.72
N THR A 40 2.74 7.77 0.29
CA THR A 40 2.08 6.66 -0.44
C THR A 40 1.00 6.02 0.42
N LEU A 41 1.27 5.71 1.70
CA LEU A 41 0.28 5.14 2.62
C LEU A 41 -0.91 6.06 2.85
N LYS A 42 -0.68 7.38 2.92
CA LYS A 42 -1.76 8.36 3.00
C LYS A 42 -2.60 8.41 1.72
N GLN A 43 -1.98 8.27 0.55
CA GLN A 43 -2.72 8.20 -0.72
C GLN A 43 -3.56 6.92 -0.80
N GLU A 44 -2.99 5.78 -0.41
CA GLU A 44 -3.69 4.48 -0.33
C GLU A 44 -4.93 4.54 0.56
N PHE A 45 -4.85 5.24 1.69
CA PHE A 45 -6.00 5.49 2.55
C PHE A 45 -7.15 6.18 1.78
N TYR A 46 -6.85 7.22 1.00
CA TYR A 46 -7.87 7.91 0.21
C TYR A 46 -8.37 7.06 -0.95
N PHE A 47 -7.50 6.30 -1.62
CA PHE A 47 -7.89 5.37 -2.67
C PHE A 47 -8.83 4.28 -2.16
N GLN A 48 -8.55 3.71 -0.99
CA GLN A 48 -9.39 2.70 -0.36
C GLN A 48 -10.76 3.28 0.04
N LEU A 49 -10.79 4.50 0.59
CA LEU A 49 -12.04 5.19 0.94
C LEU A 49 -12.88 5.49 -0.31
N LEU A 50 -12.25 5.97 -1.38
CA LEU A 50 -12.91 6.28 -2.65
C LEU A 50 -13.41 5.01 -3.34
N GLY A 51 -12.61 3.93 -3.30
CA GLY A 51 -13.00 2.62 -3.81
C GLY A 51 -14.18 2.02 -3.06
N LEU A 52 -14.24 2.17 -1.73
CA LEU A 52 -15.39 1.77 -0.93
C LEU A 52 -16.63 2.58 -1.32
N LEU A 53 -16.51 3.91 -1.44
CA LEU A 53 -17.63 4.76 -1.86
C LEU A 53 -18.17 4.37 -3.25
N PHE A 54 -17.28 4.07 -4.20
CA PHE A 54 -17.64 3.56 -5.52
C PHE A 54 -18.30 2.18 -5.47
N LEU A 55 -17.88 1.31 -4.56
CA LEU A 55 -18.49 -0.01 -4.36
C LEU A 55 -19.93 0.11 -3.85
N TYR A 56 -20.23 1.11 -3.02
CA TYR A 56 -21.59 1.38 -2.56
C TYR A 56 -22.51 1.98 -3.64
N THR A 57 -21.98 2.54 -4.73
CA THR A 57 -22.81 2.99 -5.86
C THR A 57 -23.15 1.85 -6.82
N PHE A 58 -22.46 0.71 -6.74
CA PHE A 58 -22.66 -0.45 -7.62
C PHE A 58 -24.11 -0.96 -7.66
N PRO A 59 -24.84 -1.15 -6.55
CA PRO A 59 -26.21 -1.66 -6.59
C PRO A 59 -27.18 -0.75 -7.36
N PHE A 60 -26.92 0.56 -7.36
CA PHE A 60 -27.76 1.55 -8.04
C PHE A 60 -27.47 1.63 -9.53
N LEU A 61 -26.22 1.37 -9.96
CA LEU A 61 -25.84 1.40 -11.37
C LEU A 61 -26.33 0.18 -12.16
N PHE A 62 -26.48 -0.96 -11.48
CA PHE A 62 -26.82 -2.24 -12.10
C PHE A 62 -28.23 -2.73 -11.75
N ASP A 63 -29.08 -1.86 -11.19
CA ASP A 63 -30.41 -2.22 -10.68
C ASP A 63 -30.40 -3.52 -9.85
N ALA A 64 -29.34 -3.68 -9.06
CA ALA A 64 -29.02 -4.88 -8.32
C ALA A 64 -29.24 -4.62 -6.81
N ASN A 65 -30.32 -3.90 -6.49
CA ASN A 65 -30.66 -3.49 -5.13
C ASN A 65 -31.31 -4.64 -4.35
N THR A 66 -30.57 -5.72 -4.12
CA THR A 66 -31.06 -6.89 -3.40
C THR A 66 -30.40 -7.02 -2.02
N PRO A 67 -31.10 -7.61 -1.02
CA PRO A 67 -30.53 -7.82 0.31
C PRO A 67 -29.21 -8.60 0.29
N THR A 68 -29.08 -9.56 -0.63
CA THR A 68 -27.87 -10.37 -0.80
C THR A 68 -26.67 -9.52 -1.21
N ILE A 69 -26.86 -8.58 -2.14
CA ILE A 69 -25.78 -7.69 -2.57
C ILE A 69 -25.36 -6.77 -1.43
N TRP A 70 -26.32 -6.17 -0.71
CA TRP A 70 -26.02 -5.36 0.48
C TRP A 70 -25.27 -6.15 1.56
N TRP A 71 -25.62 -7.42 1.77
CA TRP A 71 -24.88 -8.30 2.68
C TRP A 71 -23.44 -8.52 2.20
N THR A 72 -23.22 -8.79 0.92
CA THR A 72 -21.87 -8.94 0.36
C THR A 72 -21.06 -7.64 0.46
N LEU A 73 -21.66 -6.48 0.22
CA LEU A 73 -21.00 -5.18 0.41
C LEU A 73 -20.59 -4.96 1.88
N LEU A 74 -21.42 -5.38 2.83
CA LEU A 74 -21.08 -5.34 4.26
C LEU A 74 -19.90 -6.27 4.59
N CYS A 75 -19.84 -7.47 4.02
CA CYS A 75 -18.68 -8.35 4.19
C CYS A 75 -17.40 -7.73 3.60
N VAL A 76 -17.49 -7.08 2.43
CA VAL A 76 -16.38 -6.37 1.80
C VAL A 76 -15.92 -5.20 2.67
N SER A 77 -16.84 -4.38 3.19
CA SER A 77 -16.48 -3.24 4.06
C SER A 77 -15.85 -3.70 5.38
N LEU A 78 -16.32 -4.80 5.96
CA LEU A 78 -15.68 -5.39 7.14
C LEU A 78 -14.25 -5.87 6.84
N THR A 79 -14.04 -6.49 5.67
CA THR A 79 -12.71 -6.95 5.24
C THR A 79 -11.72 -5.80 5.11
N PHE A 80 -12.19 -4.61 4.70
CA PHE A 80 -11.37 -3.41 4.62
C PHE A 80 -10.94 -2.82 5.99
N LEU A 81 -11.63 -3.16 7.09
CA LEU A 81 -11.29 -2.61 8.42
C LEU A 81 -9.94 -3.10 8.95
N VAL A 82 -9.57 -4.35 8.67
CA VAL A 82 -8.32 -4.90 9.19
C VAL A 82 -7.07 -4.24 8.60
N PRO A 83 -6.90 -4.12 7.26
CA PRO A 83 -5.77 -3.39 6.70
C PRO A 83 -5.81 -1.92 7.09
N PHE A 84 -6.99 -1.32 7.23
CA PHE A 84 -7.15 0.05 7.71
C PHE A 84 -6.58 0.26 9.12
N ILE A 85 -6.95 -0.59 10.08
CA ILE A 85 -6.45 -0.51 11.46
C ILE A 85 -4.93 -0.73 11.49
N TYR A 86 -4.42 -1.68 10.70
CA TYR A 86 -3.00 -1.98 10.65
C TYR A 86 -2.20 -0.80 10.08
N VAL A 87 -2.60 -0.27 8.92
CA VAL A 87 -1.96 0.89 8.28
C VAL A 87 -2.05 2.12 9.19
N PHE A 88 -3.19 2.35 9.84
CA PHE A 88 -3.35 3.46 10.77
C PHE A 88 -2.42 3.36 11.99
N LYS A 89 -2.33 2.16 12.61
CA LYS A 89 -1.39 1.92 13.71
C LYS A 89 0.07 2.10 13.27
N PHE A 90 0.42 1.58 12.09
CA PHE A 90 1.75 1.72 11.51
C PHE A 90 2.08 3.20 11.25
N TYR A 91 1.19 3.93 10.59
CA TYR A 91 1.34 5.35 10.28
C TYR A 91 1.52 6.19 11.54
N LYS A 92 0.66 5.98 12.56
CA LYS A 92 0.77 6.71 13.84
C LYS A 92 2.09 6.40 14.56
N ARG A 93 2.51 5.13 14.59
CA ARG A 93 3.76 4.73 15.26
C ARG A 93 4.98 5.23 14.51
N SER A 94 4.93 5.28 13.18
CA SER A 94 5.97 5.85 12.35
C SER A 94 6.23 7.32 12.70
N TYR A 95 5.21 8.14 12.98
CA TYR A 95 5.39 9.56 13.31
C TYR A 95 6.17 9.83 14.61
N HIS A 96 6.21 8.88 15.54
CA HIS A 96 6.85 9.05 16.85
C HIS A 96 8.28 8.48 16.92
N LEU A 97 8.83 8.00 15.79
CA LEU A 97 10.19 7.46 15.75
C LEU A 97 11.18 8.58 15.43
N GLU A 98 12.17 8.75 16.30
CA GLU A 98 13.39 9.50 16.00
C GLU A 98 14.31 8.61 15.15
N TYR A 99 14.40 8.86 13.86
CA TYR A 99 15.06 7.96 12.90
C TYR A 99 16.59 8.03 12.90
N ASN A 100 17.20 8.56 13.94
CA ASN A 100 18.66 8.68 14.06
C ASN A 100 19.35 7.38 14.50
N SER A 101 18.64 6.25 14.46
CA SER A 101 19.15 4.97 14.94
C SER A 101 18.80 3.86 13.97
N LEU A 102 19.81 3.07 13.60
CA LEU A 102 19.70 1.83 12.82
C LEU A 102 18.55 0.94 13.30
N LYS A 103 18.33 0.86 14.62
CA LYS A 103 17.22 0.10 15.22
C LYS A 103 15.85 0.58 14.74
N ASN A 104 15.65 1.88 14.59
CA ASN A 104 14.38 2.46 14.16
C ASN A 104 14.16 2.31 12.65
N ILE A 105 15.22 2.41 11.86
CA ILE A 105 15.19 2.14 10.41
C ILE A 105 14.86 0.66 10.17
N ASN A 106 15.52 -0.24 10.90
CA ASN A 106 15.30 -1.68 10.81
C ASN A 106 13.87 -2.07 11.26
N TRP A 107 13.39 -1.49 12.36
CA TRP A 107 11.99 -1.63 12.76
C TRP A 107 11.03 -1.16 11.66
N PHE A 108 11.29 -0.01 11.03
CA PHE A 108 10.44 0.51 9.96
C PHE A 108 10.44 -0.41 8.74
N TYR A 109 11.60 -0.91 8.29
CA TYR A 109 11.72 -1.86 7.18
C TYR A 109 10.86 -3.11 7.39
N PHE A 110 11.02 -3.79 8.52
CA PHE A 110 10.28 -5.03 8.79
C PHE A 110 8.77 -4.81 8.92
N ASN A 111 8.34 -3.71 9.55
CA ASN A 111 6.93 -3.39 9.67
C ASN A 111 6.34 -2.96 8.31
N TYR A 112 7.10 -2.25 7.48
CA TYR A 112 6.67 -1.89 6.13
C TYR A 112 6.54 -3.12 5.24
N LYS A 113 7.52 -4.04 5.26
CA LYS A 113 7.43 -5.34 4.57
C LYS A 113 6.20 -6.12 4.99
N SER A 114 5.97 -6.21 6.30
CA SER A 114 4.77 -6.86 6.85
C SER A 114 3.47 -6.18 6.39
N ALA A 115 3.45 -4.84 6.30
CA ALA A 115 2.31 -4.09 5.78
C ALA A 115 2.00 -4.44 4.32
N ILE A 116 3.03 -4.61 3.49
CA ILE A 116 2.89 -5.00 2.08
C ILE A 116 2.30 -6.41 1.96
N ASP A 117 2.78 -7.36 2.76
CA ASP A 117 2.30 -8.73 2.74
C ASP A 117 0.83 -8.80 3.19
N ILE A 118 0.50 -8.09 4.27
CA ILE A 118 -0.87 -7.94 4.77
C ILE A 118 -1.76 -7.36 3.67
N TYR A 119 -1.37 -6.23 3.07
CA TYR A 119 -2.13 -5.59 2.00
C TYR A 119 -2.37 -6.54 0.84
N SER A 120 -1.34 -7.26 0.40
CA SER A 120 -1.43 -8.23 -0.70
C SER A 120 -2.49 -9.30 -0.42
N ILE A 121 -2.48 -9.90 0.78
CA ILE A 121 -3.47 -10.91 1.20
C ILE A 121 -4.89 -10.32 1.18
N TYR A 122 -5.07 -9.11 1.72
CA TYR A 122 -6.37 -8.44 1.73
C TYR A 122 -6.87 -8.13 0.32
N SER A 123 -5.99 -7.71 -0.58
CA SER A 123 -6.38 -7.46 -1.97
C SER A 123 -6.83 -8.74 -2.67
N TYR A 124 -6.17 -9.89 -2.44
CA TYR A 124 -6.65 -11.17 -2.96
C TYR A 124 -8.04 -11.56 -2.39
N MET A 125 -8.27 -11.32 -1.09
CA MET A 125 -9.58 -11.55 -0.48
C MET A 125 -10.67 -10.68 -1.11
N ILE A 126 -10.38 -9.41 -1.36
CA ILE A 126 -11.30 -8.49 -2.04
C ILE A 126 -11.59 -8.98 -3.46
N CYS A 127 -10.58 -9.45 -4.21
CA CYS A 127 -10.80 -10.02 -5.54
C CYS A 127 -11.77 -11.21 -5.51
N ILE A 128 -11.69 -12.09 -4.50
CA ILE A 128 -12.62 -13.22 -4.35
C ILE A 128 -14.04 -12.71 -4.04
N LEU A 129 -14.18 -11.74 -3.13
CA LEU A 129 -15.47 -11.17 -2.78
C LEU A 129 -16.12 -10.43 -3.96
N MET A 130 -15.34 -9.73 -4.78
CA MET A 130 -15.83 -9.07 -6.00
C MET A 130 -16.35 -10.08 -7.02
N LEU A 131 -15.71 -11.26 -7.14
CA LEU A 131 -16.22 -12.35 -7.97
C LEU A 131 -17.58 -12.87 -7.45
N MET A 132 -17.78 -12.93 -6.13
CA MET A 132 -19.08 -13.26 -5.55
C MET A 132 -20.16 -12.23 -5.91
N ILE A 133 -19.85 -10.93 -5.89
CA ILE A 133 -20.80 -9.87 -6.28
C ILE A 133 -21.22 -10.05 -7.75
N ILE A 134 -20.26 -10.28 -8.64
CA ILE A 134 -20.53 -10.55 -10.06
C ILE A 134 -21.41 -11.80 -10.23
N GLY A 135 -21.10 -12.87 -9.50
CA GLY A 135 -21.88 -14.11 -9.55
C GLY A 135 -23.32 -13.93 -9.07
N VAL A 136 -23.54 -13.22 -7.96
CA VAL A 136 -24.88 -12.92 -7.44
C VAL A 136 -25.66 -12.04 -8.42
N SER A 137 -25.02 -11.03 -9.00
CA SER A 137 -25.64 -10.17 -10.02
C SER A 137 -26.11 -10.97 -11.23
N TYR A 138 -25.31 -11.92 -11.69
CA TYR A 138 -25.67 -12.82 -12.80
C TYR A 138 -26.88 -13.70 -12.49
N ILE A 139 -26.96 -14.26 -11.28
CA ILE A 139 -28.09 -15.09 -10.84
C ILE A 139 -29.40 -14.28 -10.78
N GLN A 140 -29.31 -13.02 -10.35
CA GLN A 140 -30.48 -12.16 -10.15
C GLN A 140 -31.00 -11.55 -11.46
N HIS A 141 -30.15 -11.38 -12.47
CA HIS A 141 -30.50 -10.86 -13.79
C HIS A 141 -30.26 -11.89 -14.91
N PRO A 142 -30.98 -13.03 -14.92
CA PRO A 142 -30.76 -14.13 -15.86
C PRO A 142 -31.07 -13.76 -17.32
N ASN A 143 -31.84 -12.69 -17.55
CA ASN A 143 -32.22 -12.24 -18.89
C ASN A 143 -31.11 -11.49 -19.65
N SER A 144 -29.99 -11.16 -18.99
CA SER A 144 -28.90 -10.40 -19.62
C SER A 144 -28.08 -11.22 -20.62
N LEU A 145 -28.02 -12.55 -20.46
CA LEU A 145 -27.24 -13.45 -21.31
C LEU A 145 -28.03 -14.74 -21.60
N GLN A 146 -28.77 -14.73 -22.70
CA GLN A 146 -29.45 -15.93 -23.20
C GLN A 146 -28.47 -16.77 -24.02
N PHE A 147 -28.11 -17.94 -23.50
CA PHE A 147 -27.30 -18.93 -24.22
C PHE A 147 -28.21 -20.02 -24.79
N GLU A 148 -28.14 -20.25 -26.11
CA GLU A 148 -28.92 -21.30 -26.77
C GLU A 148 -28.45 -22.71 -26.37
N TYR A 149 -27.15 -22.87 -26.07
CA TYR A 149 -26.56 -24.15 -25.71
C TYR A 149 -25.91 -24.12 -24.33
N LYS A 150 -26.13 -25.18 -23.53
CA LYS A 150 -25.49 -25.35 -22.21
C LYS A 150 -23.96 -25.30 -22.28
N PHE A 151 -23.36 -25.79 -23.37
CA PHE A 151 -21.91 -25.73 -23.57
C PHE A 151 -21.37 -24.29 -23.65
N GLN A 152 -22.07 -23.41 -24.38
CA GLN A 152 -21.69 -21.99 -24.49
C GLN A 152 -21.72 -21.28 -23.13
N PHE A 153 -22.72 -21.61 -22.30
CA PHE A 153 -22.83 -21.10 -20.94
C PHE A 153 -21.65 -21.52 -20.04
N TYR A 154 -21.30 -22.81 -20.02
CA TYR A 154 -20.15 -23.28 -19.22
C TYR A 154 -18.83 -22.70 -19.71
N LEU A 155 -18.65 -22.59 -21.03
CA LEU A 155 -17.45 -22.00 -21.63
C LEU A 155 -17.34 -20.51 -21.30
N TYR A 156 -18.45 -19.78 -21.31
CA TYR A 156 -18.51 -18.37 -20.92
C TYR A 156 -18.13 -18.15 -19.46
N ILE A 157 -18.71 -18.92 -18.52
CA ILE A 157 -18.36 -18.85 -17.09
C ILE A 157 -16.87 -19.14 -16.89
N PHE A 158 -16.38 -20.22 -17.51
CA PHE A 158 -14.98 -20.62 -17.38
C PHE A 158 -14.02 -19.53 -17.88
N LEU A 159 -14.27 -18.98 -19.07
CA LEU A 159 -13.45 -17.90 -19.62
C LEU A 159 -13.52 -16.64 -18.75
N THR A 160 -14.72 -16.26 -18.30
CA THR A 160 -14.91 -15.08 -17.44
C THR A 160 -14.12 -15.22 -16.15
N LEU A 161 -14.19 -16.38 -15.48
CA LEU A 161 -13.46 -16.67 -14.26
C LEU A 161 -11.94 -16.70 -14.51
N PHE A 162 -11.50 -17.35 -15.59
CA PHE A 162 -10.09 -17.43 -15.95
C PHE A 162 -9.49 -16.04 -16.21
N PHE A 163 -10.15 -15.23 -17.06
CA PHE A 163 -9.69 -13.87 -17.35
C PHE A 163 -9.75 -12.97 -16.12
N TYR A 164 -10.79 -13.10 -15.30
CA TYR A 164 -10.91 -12.33 -14.06
C TYR A 164 -9.73 -12.61 -13.12
N VAL A 165 -9.44 -13.88 -12.83
CA VAL A 165 -8.32 -14.28 -11.97
C VAL A 165 -6.99 -13.79 -12.55
N LEU A 166 -6.79 -13.95 -13.86
CA LEU A 166 -5.59 -13.50 -14.55
C LEU A 166 -5.40 -11.98 -14.45
N ILE A 167 -6.45 -11.20 -14.69
CA ILE A 167 -6.43 -9.75 -14.56
C ILE A 167 -6.13 -9.33 -13.12
N CYS A 168 -6.79 -9.95 -12.13
CA CYS A 168 -6.54 -9.67 -10.71
C CYS A 168 -5.08 -9.91 -10.32
N VAL A 169 -4.51 -11.07 -10.68
CA VAL A 169 -3.11 -11.39 -10.35
C VAL A 169 -2.13 -10.42 -11.03
N LEU A 170 -2.36 -10.08 -12.30
CA LEU A 170 -1.51 -9.15 -13.02
C LEU A 170 -1.58 -7.73 -12.46
N LEU A 171 -2.78 -7.22 -12.19
CA LEU A 171 -2.98 -5.90 -11.60
C LEU A 171 -2.36 -5.81 -10.21
N LEU A 172 -2.55 -6.82 -9.37
CA LEU A 172 -1.97 -6.85 -8.02
C LEU A 172 -0.45 -6.88 -8.06
N LYS A 173 0.14 -7.75 -8.89
CA LYS A 173 1.58 -7.83 -9.06
C LYS A 173 2.16 -6.50 -9.57
N TRP A 174 1.47 -5.87 -10.52
CA TRP A 174 1.86 -4.56 -11.03
C TRP A 174 1.76 -3.46 -9.97
N TRP A 175 0.67 -3.43 -9.19
CA TRP A 175 0.45 -2.47 -8.12
C TRP A 175 1.52 -2.58 -7.02
N ILE A 176 1.76 -3.80 -6.52
CA ILE A 176 2.77 -4.07 -5.49
C ILE A 176 4.17 -3.69 -5.98
N SER A 177 4.51 -4.06 -7.22
CA SER A 177 5.83 -3.76 -7.78
C SER A 177 6.06 -2.25 -7.95
N THR A 178 5.03 -1.51 -8.34
CA THR A 178 5.17 -0.08 -8.67
C THR A 178 5.18 0.79 -7.42
N TYR A 179 4.26 0.55 -6.48
CA TYR A 179 4.07 1.43 -5.33
C TYR A 179 4.90 1.04 -4.10
N TYR A 180 5.21 -0.26 -3.92
CA TYR A 180 5.76 -0.76 -2.67
C TYR A 180 7.18 -1.30 -2.81
N LYS A 181 7.43 -2.13 -3.84
CA LYS A 181 8.73 -2.81 -3.99
C LYS A 181 9.89 -1.84 -4.17
N LYS A 182 9.69 -0.74 -4.91
CA LYS A 182 10.75 0.26 -5.16
C LYS A 182 11.27 0.87 -3.85
N ASN A 183 10.37 1.39 -3.02
CA ASN A 183 10.75 2.02 -1.75
C ASN A 183 11.33 1.01 -0.76
N LEU A 184 10.88 -0.25 -0.80
CA LEU A 184 11.40 -1.32 0.04
C LEU A 184 12.87 -1.65 -0.29
N VAL A 185 13.21 -1.74 -1.58
CA VAL A 185 14.58 -2.04 -2.04
C VAL A 185 15.53 -0.88 -1.74
N GLU A 186 15.10 0.37 -1.94
CA GLU A 186 15.90 1.54 -1.58
C GLU A 186 16.20 1.56 -0.06
N LEU A 187 15.21 1.21 0.77
CA LEU A 187 15.39 1.13 2.22
C LEU A 187 16.29 -0.05 2.65
N GLU A 188 16.21 -1.19 1.95
CA GLU A 188 17.06 -2.37 2.19
C GLU A 188 18.54 -2.06 1.91
N ASN A 189 18.83 -1.34 0.83
CA ASN A 189 20.19 -0.94 0.47
C ASN A 189 20.81 -0.01 1.52
N ILE A 190 20.05 0.98 2.01
CA ILE A 190 20.55 1.89 3.05
C ILE A 190 20.77 1.17 4.37
N LEU A 191 19.89 0.22 4.70
CA LEU A 191 20.06 -0.59 5.90
C LEU A 191 21.32 -1.45 5.84
N HIS A 192 21.63 -2.04 4.68
CA HIS A 192 22.87 -2.77 4.46
C HIS A 192 24.11 -1.87 4.59
N GLN A 193 24.05 -0.64 4.06
CA GLN A 193 25.15 0.33 4.18
C GLN A 193 25.36 0.87 5.61
N LEU A 194 24.32 0.85 6.44
CA LEU A 194 24.41 1.24 7.86
C LEU A 194 24.89 0.09 8.75
N GLU A 195 24.75 -1.17 8.31
CA GLU A 195 25.24 -2.36 9.01
C GLU A 195 26.72 -2.68 8.71
N GLU A 196 27.25 -2.22 7.57
CA GLU A 196 28.67 -2.28 7.19
C GLU A 196 29.53 -1.21 7.90
#